data_AF-A0A1I8GHV6-F1
#
_entry.id   AF-A0A1I8GHV6-F1
#
_cell.length_a   1.000
_cell.length_b   1.000
_cell.length_c   1.000
_cell.angle_alpha   90.00
_cell.angle_beta   90.00
_cell.angle_gamma   90.00
#
_symmetry.space_group_name_H-M   'P 1'
#
loop_
_entity.id
_entity.type
_entity.pdbx_description
1 polymer ?
#
loop_
_entity_poly.entity_id
_entity_poly.type
_entity_poly.pdbx_seq_one_letter_code
_entity_poly.pdbx_strand_id
1 'polypeptide(L)'
;LQRLSYFMSIEVYFYLSLYFSTFLFMYPPDSEPCMWNWMFGLVSIVLAWSLVLFQIECVSFTGLYSLMFQKVLASLVKVLLIFCFFIMAFAMAFYSSMRSSTPFSTVPYAILKTFDMTVGELEFVTYFVTADYGSFQTAVQCVFTAFVVIMPIALMNLLIGIAVGDIEGITRDAELQLLAIKVLH
;
A
#
# COMPACT_ATOMS: atom_id res chain seq x y z
N LEU A 1 -21.65 -22.08 13.24
CA LEU A 1 -20.21 -21.79 13.06
C LEU A 1 -19.89 -21.27 11.65
N GLN A 2 -20.30 -21.93 10.57
CA GLN A 2 -20.14 -21.44 9.18
C GLN A 2 -20.75 -20.04 8.92
N ARG A 3 -21.93 -19.74 9.49
CA ARG A 3 -22.61 -18.43 9.35
C ARG A 3 -21.89 -17.26 10.04
N LEU A 4 -21.16 -17.52 11.14
CA LEU A 4 -20.38 -16.49 11.85
C LEU A 4 -19.02 -16.26 11.17
N SER A 5 -18.44 -17.29 10.56
CA SER A 5 -17.22 -17.17 9.73
C SER A 5 -17.45 -16.30 8.49
N TYR A 6 -18.65 -16.35 7.91
CA TYR A 6 -19.04 -15.51 6.77
C TYR A 6 -19.04 -14.02 7.13
N PHE A 7 -19.56 -13.65 8.32
CA PHE A 7 -19.53 -12.25 8.81
C PHE A 7 -18.12 -11.73 9.12
N MET A 8 -17.14 -12.62 9.30
CA MET A 8 -15.74 -12.29 9.59
C MET A 8 -14.83 -12.43 8.37
N SER A 9 -15.40 -12.45 7.17
CA SER A 9 -14.63 -12.45 5.93
C SER A 9 -14.31 -11.02 5.52
N ILE A 10 -13.04 -10.74 5.22
CA ILE A 10 -12.53 -9.40 4.89
C ILE A 10 -13.32 -8.75 3.73
N GLU A 11 -13.78 -9.57 2.78
CA GLU A 11 -14.60 -9.16 1.64
C GLU A 11 -15.91 -8.47 2.06
N VAL A 12 -16.60 -8.98 3.09
CA VAL A 12 -17.88 -8.41 3.56
C VAL A 12 -17.67 -6.98 4.06
N TYR A 13 -16.53 -6.70 4.72
CA TYR A 13 -16.19 -5.35 5.15
C TYR A 13 -15.92 -4.41 3.97
N PHE A 14 -15.26 -4.89 2.91
CA PHE A 14 -15.07 -4.10 1.68
C PHE A 14 -16.41 -3.77 1.01
N TYR A 15 -17.35 -4.72 0.91
CA TYR A 15 -18.69 -4.44 0.36
C TYR A 15 -19.47 -3.46 1.23
N LEU A 16 -19.46 -3.63 2.56
CA LEU A 16 -20.14 -2.70 3.46
C LEU A 16 -19.57 -1.29 3.34
N SER A 17 -18.24 -1.15 3.23
CA SER A 17 -17.59 0.14 3.01
C SER A 17 -17.98 0.76 1.67
N LEU A 18 -18.07 -0.04 0.60
CA LEU A 18 -18.54 0.41 -0.72
C LEU A 18 -20.00 0.89 -0.67
N TYR A 19 -20.92 0.10 -0.11
CA TYR A 19 -22.33 0.48 -0.02
C TYR A 19 -22.53 1.72 0.85
N PHE A 20 -21.76 1.85 1.93
CA PHE A 20 -21.82 3.02 2.79
C PHE A 20 -21.29 4.30 2.10
N SER A 21 -20.14 4.21 1.41
CA SER A 21 -19.56 5.35 0.69
C SER A 21 -20.41 5.79 -0.51
N THR A 22 -20.99 4.85 -1.26
CA THR A 22 -21.93 5.16 -2.34
C THR A 22 -23.22 5.82 -1.83
N PHE A 23 -23.75 5.38 -0.68
CA PHE A 23 -24.90 6.01 -0.05
C PHE A 23 -24.60 7.46 0.36
N LEU A 24 -23.45 7.70 1.01
CA LEU A 24 -23.03 9.05 1.41
C LEU A 24 -22.74 9.95 0.20
N PHE A 25 -22.30 9.40 -0.92
CA PHE A 25 -22.13 10.16 -2.15
C PHE A 25 -23.47 10.64 -2.72
N MET A 26 -24.49 9.76 -2.71
CA MET A 26 -25.79 10.02 -3.34
C MET A 26 -26.76 10.83 -2.44
N TYR A 27 -26.52 10.89 -1.13
CA TYR A 27 -27.36 11.63 -0.19
C TYR A 27 -26.87 13.08 -0.01
N PRO A 28 -27.72 14.13 -0.13
CA PRO A 28 -29.14 14.14 -0.54
C PRO A 28 -29.35 14.10 -2.07
N PRO A 29 -30.36 13.37 -2.59
CA PRO A 29 -30.53 13.08 -4.02
C PRO A 29 -30.93 14.28 -4.91
N ASP A 30 -31.38 15.39 -4.33
CA ASP A 30 -31.88 16.58 -5.06
C ASP A 30 -31.06 17.84 -4.77
N SER A 31 -29.86 17.69 -4.20
CA SER A 31 -28.97 18.81 -3.88
C SER A 31 -27.66 18.72 -4.66
N GLU A 32 -27.04 19.87 -4.96
CA GLU A 32 -25.70 19.90 -5.54
C GLU A 32 -24.70 19.20 -4.60
N PRO A 33 -23.87 18.27 -5.11
CA PRO A 33 -22.95 17.51 -4.28
C PRO A 33 -21.90 18.42 -3.65
N CYS A 34 -21.83 18.41 -2.31
CA CYS A 34 -20.82 19.15 -1.57
C CYS A 34 -19.44 18.47 -1.67
N MET A 35 -18.38 19.14 -1.19
CA MET A 35 -17.01 18.60 -1.22
C MET A 35 -16.91 17.22 -0.54
N TRP A 36 -17.62 17.00 0.56
CA TRP A 36 -17.63 15.71 1.26
C TRP A 36 -18.26 14.60 0.42
N ASN A 37 -19.36 14.88 -0.28
CA ASN A 37 -19.98 13.92 -1.21
C ASN A 37 -18.95 13.48 -2.25
N TRP A 38 -18.25 14.42 -2.88
CA TRP A 38 -17.19 14.09 -3.85
C TRP A 38 -16.07 13.25 -3.25
N MET A 39 -15.65 13.49 -2.00
CA MET A 39 -14.66 12.64 -1.33
C MET A 39 -15.15 11.18 -1.17
N PHE A 40 -16.41 10.98 -0.76
CA PHE A 40 -16.99 9.63 -0.70
C PHE A 40 -17.17 9.00 -2.09
N GLY A 41 -17.51 9.81 -3.10
CA GLY A 41 -17.54 9.41 -4.51
C GLY A 41 -16.20 8.84 -4.97
N LEU A 42 -15.10 9.55 -4.71
CA LEU A 42 -13.74 9.10 -5.05
C LEU A 42 -13.40 7.76 -4.39
N VAL A 43 -13.68 7.63 -3.09
CA VAL A 43 -13.43 6.38 -2.35
C VAL A 43 -14.28 5.23 -2.91
N SER A 44 -15.57 5.47 -3.18
CA SER A 44 -16.46 4.45 -3.70
C SER A 44 -16.05 3.94 -5.08
N ILE A 45 -15.60 4.82 -5.98
CA ILE A 45 -15.12 4.44 -7.32
C ILE A 45 -13.90 3.52 -7.21
N VAL A 46 -12.93 3.88 -6.37
CA VAL A 46 -11.72 3.06 -6.16
C VAL A 46 -12.07 1.72 -5.55
N LEU A 47 -12.92 1.70 -4.51
CA LEU A 47 -13.35 0.47 -3.86
C LEU A 47 -14.11 -0.44 -4.84
N ALA A 48 -15.01 0.11 -5.66
CA ALA A 48 -15.77 -0.66 -6.63
C ALA A 48 -14.87 -1.44 -7.59
N TRP A 49 -13.89 -0.76 -8.21
CA TRP A 49 -12.96 -1.42 -9.14
C TRP A 49 -11.99 -2.39 -8.43
N SER A 50 -11.57 -2.09 -7.20
CA SER A 50 -10.76 -3.03 -6.41
C SER A 50 -11.51 -4.33 -6.07
N LEU A 51 -12.80 -4.24 -5.73
CA LEU A 51 -13.64 -5.39 -5.42
C LEU A 51 -13.89 -6.27 -6.65
N VAL A 52 -14.06 -5.65 -7.82
CA VAL A 52 -14.15 -6.40 -9.09
C VAL A 52 -12.89 -7.23 -9.31
N LEU A 53 -11.69 -6.67 -9.07
CA LEU A 53 -10.44 -7.43 -9.19
C LEU A 53 -10.42 -8.64 -8.24
N PHE A 54 -10.93 -8.49 -7.02
CA PHE A 54 -10.99 -9.58 -6.05
C PHE A 54 -12.02 -10.66 -6.41
N GLN A 55 -13.13 -10.30 -7.06
CA GLN A 55 -14.16 -11.28 -7.49
C GLN A 55 -13.77 -12.11 -8.72
N ILE A 56 -12.76 -11.71 -9.50
CA ILE A 56 -12.35 -12.39 -10.74
C ILE A 56 -11.77 -13.80 -10.49
N GLU A 57 -11.58 -14.20 -9.23
CA GLU A 57 -11.20 -15.55 -8.82
C GLU A 57 -12.03 -16.67 -9.48
N CYS A 58 -13.31 -16.40 -9.77
CA CYS A 58 -14.23 -17.37 -10.38
C CYS A 58 -13.99 -17.63 -11.87
N VAL A 59 -13.14 -16.84 -12.55
CA VAL A 59 -12.84 -17.02 -13.97
C VAL A 59 -11.63 -17.94 -14.14
N SER A 60 -11.83 -19.09 -14.80
CA SER A 60 -10.85 -20.19 -14.89
C SER A 60 -9.47 -19.81 -15.43
N PHE A 61 -9.34 -18.74 -16.21
CA PHE A 61 -8.05 -18.29 -16.77
C PHE A 61 -7.37 -17.16 -15.96
N THR A 62 -8.15 -16.22 -15.41
CA THR A 62 -7.62 -15.02 -14.74
C THR A 62 -7.65 -15.11 -13.21
N GLY A 63 -8.42 -16.05 -12.65
CA GLY A 63 -8.61 -16.20 -11.21
C GLY A 63 -7.33 -16.53 -10.46
N LEU A 64 -6.44 -17.33 -11.06
CA LEU A 64 -5.13 -17.64 -10.47
C LEU A 64 -4.26 -16.40 -10.28
N TYR A 65 -4.20 -15.51 -11.27
CA TYR A 65 -3.42 -14.27 -11.19
C TYR A 65 -3.99 -13.29 -10.15
N SER A 66 -5.33 -13.20 -10.05
CA SER A 66 -5.97 -12.39 -9.00
C SER A 66 -5.64 -12.93 -7.60
N LEU A 67 -5.72 -14.26 -7.41
CA LEU A 67 -5.36 -14.89 -6.14
C LEU A 67 -3.90 -14.64 -5.75
N MET A 68 -2.98 -14.73 -6.72
CA MET A 68 -1.56 -14.39 -6.52
C MET A 68 -1.40 -12.93 -6.08
N PHE A 69 -2.04 -12.00 -6.79
CA PHE A 69 -1.98 -10.57 -6.46
C PHE A 69 -2.49 -10.27 -5.05
N GLN A 70 -3.62 -10.86 -4.65
CA GLN A 70 -4.18 -10.66 -3.32
C GLN A 70 -3.26 -11.17 -2.21
N LYS A 71 -2.65 -12.35 -2.38
CA LYS A 71 -1.71 -12.89 -1.39
C LYS A 71 -0.47 -12.01 -1.26
N VAL A 72 0.13 -11.62 -2.38
CA VAL A 72 1.27 -10.70 -2.40
C VAL A 72 0.90 -9.40 -1.69
N LEU A 73 -0.23 -8.78 -2.04
CA LEU A 73 -0.69 -7.54 -1.43
C LEU A 73 -0.88 -7.67 0.10
N ALA A 74 -1.47 -8.78 0.57
CA ALA A 74 -1.62 -9.04 2.00
C ALA A 74 -0.26 -9.18 2.72
N SER A 75 0.71 -9.84 2.10
CA SER A 75 2.08 -9.95 2.63
C SER A 75 2.80 -8.60 2.64
N LEU A 76 2.67 -7.82 1.56
CA LEU A 76 3.23 -6.46 1.49
C LEU A 76 2.69 -5.57 2.61
N VAL A 77 1.38 -5.58 2.87
CA VAL A 77 0.77 -4.81 3.96
C VAL A 77 1.33 -5.22 5.33
N LYS A 78 1.54 -6.51 5.59
CA LYS A 78 2.16 -6.98 6.86
C LYS A 78 3.57 -6.45 7.03
N VAL A 79 4.38 -6.46 5.95
CA VAL A 79 5.75 -5.92 5.99
C VAL A 79 5.71 -4.42 6.21
N LEU A 80 4.89 -3.68 5.46
CA LEU A 80 4.76 -2.23 5.62
C LEU A 80 4.31 -1.83 7.04
N LEU A 81 3.46 -2.62 7.68
CA LEU A 81 3.07 -2.40 9.09
C LEU A 81 4.25 -2.56 10.05
N ILE A 82 5.17 -3.49 9.81
CA ILE A 82 6.39 -3.63 10.64
C ILE A 82 7.32 -2.44 10.40
N PHE A 83 7.49 -2.03 9.15
CA PHE A 83 8.37 -0.94 8.76
C PHE A 83 7.76 0.46 8.98
N CYS A 84 6.50 0.57 9.40
CA CYS A 84 5.87 1.87 9.66
C CYS A 84 6.60 2.68 10.73
N PHE A 85 7.23 2.01 11.71
CA PHE A 85 8.06 2.67 12.72
C PHE A 85 9.30 3.34 12.11
N PHE A 86 9.93 2.72 11.11
CA PHE A 86 11.05 3.33 10.38
C PHE A 86 10.56 4.52 9.55
N ILE A 87 9.44 4.37 8.84
CA ILE A 87 8.84 5.48 8.07
C ILE A 87 8.59 6.69 8.98
N MET A 88 7.98 6.46 10.16
CA MET A 88 7.72 7.53 11.14
C MET A 88 9.01 8.16 11.69
N ALA A 89 10.02 7.35 12.01
CA ALA A 89 11.30 7.83 12.53
C ALA A 89 12.02 8.73 11.51
N PHE A 90 12.14 8.27 10.26
CA PHE A 90 12.76 9.06 9.19
C PHE A 90 11.93 10.28 8.81
N ALA A 91 10.60 10.16 8.78
CA ALA A 91 9.72 11.30 8.50
C ALA A 91 9.88 12.42 9.54
N MET A 92 9.98 12.08 10.83
CA MET A 92 10.24 13.07 11.89
C MET A 92 11.65 13.67 11.80
N ALA A 93 12.66 12.86 11.44
CA ALA A 93 14.02 13.35 11.21
C ALA A 93 14.10 14.33 10.03
N PHE A 94 13.41 14.05 8.93
CA PHE A 94 13.35 14.95 7.77
C PHE A 94 12.47 16.17 8.04
N TYR A 95 11.33 16.02 8.73
CA TYR A 95 10.50 17.14 9.15
C TYR A 95 11.27 18.16 10.00
N SER A 96 12.07 17.67 10.97
CA SER A 96 12.88 18.54 11.83
C SER A 96 14.06 19.19 11.11
N SER A 97 14.70 18.46 10.20
CA SER A 97 15.89 18.94 9.48
C SER A 97 15.55 19.84 8.28
N MET A 98 14.44 19.57 7.59
CA MET A 98 14.10 20.11 6.26
C MET A 98 12.86 20.99 6.26
N ARG A 99 12.50 21.57 7.40
CA ARG A 99 11.24 22.32 7.60
C ARG A 99 11.01 23.47 6.60
N SER A 100 12.08 24.02 6.02
CA SER A 100 12.02 25.10 5.03
C SER A 100 11.50 24.64 3.66
N SER A 101 11.53 23.34 3.37
CA SER A 101 11.04 22.78 2.12
C SER A 101 9.54 22.46 2.20
N THR A 102 8.82 22.71 1.11
CA THR A 102 7.35 22.53 1.06
C THR A 102 6.86 21.11 1.43
N PRO A 103 7.52 19.99 1.02
CA PRO A 103 7.03 18.66 1.34
C PRO A 103 7.30 18.24 2.79
N PHE A 104 8.22 18.93 3.48
CA PHE A 104 8.56 18.67 4.89
C PHE A 104 8.06 19.77 5.82
N SER A 105 7.13 20.62 5.36
CA SER A 105 6.58 21.75 6.12
C SER A 105 5.60 21.33 7.21
N THR A 106 4.88 20.23 7.02
CA THR A 106 3.94 19.65 7.99
C THR A 106 4.21 18.17 8.19
N VAL A 107 3.85 17.64 9.36
CA VAL A 107 4.07 16.22 9.69
C VAL A 107 3.38 15.27 8.70
N PRO A 108 2.10 15.48 8.30
CA PRO A 108 1.45 14.60 7.32
C PRO A 108 2.16 14.61 5.96
N TYR A 109 2.59 15.77 5.48
CA TYR A 109 3.33 15.86 4.21
C TYR A 109 4.71 15.22 4.31
N ALA A 110 5.41 15.36 5.44
CA ALA A 110 6.70 14.72 5.66
C ALA A 110 6.57 13.19 5.66
N ILE A 111 5.49 12.63 6.26
CA ILE A 111 5.22 11.19 6.22
C ILE A 111 4.97 10.73 4.78
N LEU A 112 4.10 11.44 4.04
CA LEU A 112 3.80 11.11 2.64
C LEU A 112 5.05 11.21 1.76
N LYS A 113 5.86 12.27 1.91
CA LYS A 113 7.10 12.40 1.15
C LYS A 113 8.13 11.35 1.53
N THR A 114 8.23 10.99 2.81
CA THR A 114 9.11 9.90 3.24
C THR A 114 8.67 8.58 2.63
N PHE A 115 7.36 8.30 2.60
CA PHE A 115 6.81 7.12 1.93
C PHE A 115 7.10 7.11 0.43
N ASP A 116 6.88 8.23 -0.26
CA ASP A 116 7.27 8.42 -1.67
C ASP A 116 8.77 8.14 -1.91
N MET A 117 9.63 8.68 -1.05
CA MET A 117 11.07 8.41 -1.08
C MET A 117 11.41 6.93 -0.83
N THR A 118 10.59 6.16 -0.11
CA THR A 118 10.83 4.71 0.04
C THR A 118 10.65 3.95 -1.26
N VAL A 119 9.85 4.48 -2.19
CA VAL A 119 9.62 3.88 -3.52
C VAL A 119 10.86 4.02 -4.41
N GLY A 120 11.70 5.01 -4.13
CA GLY A 120 12.94 5.29 -4.87
C GLY A 120 13.03 6.71 -5.41
N GLU A 121 11.97 7.52 -5.25
CA GLU A 121 11.95 8.93 -5.67
C GLU A 121 12.63 9.84 -4.64
N LEU A 122 13.96 9.87 -4.65
CA LEU A 122 14.76 10.50 -3.60
C LEU A 122 14.97 12.01 -3.77
N GLU A 123 14.94 12.52 -5.00
CA GLU A 123 15.21 13.95 -5.33
C GLU A 123 16.42 14.54 -4.58
N PHE A 124 17.54 13.78 -4.57
CA PHE A 124 18.72 14.09 -3.74
C PHE A 124 19.24 15.51 -3.91
N VAL A 125 19.33 15.98 -5.16
CA VAL A 125 19.86 17.31 -5.48
C VAL A 125 19.01 18.43 -4.86
N THR A 126 17.69 18.28 -4.89
CA THR A 126 16.74 19.29 -4.39
C THR A 126 16.82 19.41 -2.88
N TYR A 127 16.74 18.29 -2.16
CA TYR A 127 16.60 18.33 -0.70
C TYR A 127 17.90 18.21 0.07
N PHE A 128 18.97 17.63 -0.48
CA PHE A 128 20.18 17.31 0.29
C PHE A 128 21.45 18.00 -0.22
N VAL A 129 21.38 18.67 -1.37
CA VAL A 129 22.51 19.41 -1.97
C VAL A 129 22.21 20.90 -2.10
N THR A 130 21.07 21.25 -2.69
CA THR A 130 20.72 22.66 -2.97
C THR A 130 20.23 23.38 -1.71
N ALA A 131 19.60 22.65 -0.80
CA ALA A 131 19.20 23.18 0.50
C ALA A 131 20.43 23.37 1.40
N ASP A 132 20.53 24.55 2.01
CA ASP A 132 21.57 24.89 2.97
C ASP A 132 21.07 24.65 4.41
N TYR A 133 21.60 23.60 5.04
CA TYR A 133 21.36 23.27 6.46
C TYR A 133 22.49 23.76 7.37
N GLY A 134 23.41 24.58 6.86
CA GLY A 134 24.57 25.09 7.58
C GLY A 134 25.41 23.95 8.16
N SER A 135 25.75 24.04 9.45
CA SER A 135 26.58 23.04 10.13
C SER A 135 25.96 21.64 10.21
N PHE A 136 24.65 21.49 9.98
CA PHE A 136 23.97 20.21 10.01
C PHE A 136 23.98 19.47 8.66
N GLN A 137 24.49 20.09 7.57
CA GLN A 137 24.48 19.51 6.22
C GLN A 137 24.99 18.07 6.19
N THR A 138 26.16 17.83 6.77
CA THR A 138 26.79 16.50 6.82
C THR A 138 25.94 15.49 7.61
N ALA A 139 25.35 15.92 8.73
CA ALA A 139 24.49 15.04 9.53
C ALA A 139 23.22 14.64 8.78
N VAL A 140 22.58 15.58 8.07
CA VAL A 140 21.40 15.32 7.25
C VAL A 140 21.72 14.37 6.09
N GLN A 141 22.88 14.52 5.45
CA GLN A 141 23.35 13.62 4.39
C GLN A 141 23.68 12.21 4.92
N CYS A 142 24.23 12.09 6.14
CA CYS A 142 24.44 10.80 6.80
C CYS A 142 23.11 10.10 7.10
N VAL A 143 22.12 10.82 7.64
CA VAL A 143 20.77 10.29 7.91
C VAL A 143 20.10 9.85 6.61
N PHE A 144 20.23 10.63 5.53
CA PHE A 144 19.76 10.24 4.20
C PHE A 144 20.42 8.97 3.68
N THR A 145 21.73 8.85 3.83
CA THR A 145 22.46 7.66 3.38
C THR A 145 21.97 6.41 4.12
N ALA A 146 21.77 6.50 5.44
CA ALA A 146 21.16 5.43 6.23
C ALA A 146 19.73 5.10 5.77
N PHE A 147 18.93 6.14 5.48
CA PHE A 147 17.58 5.97 4.92
C PHE A 147 17.60 5.19 3.61
N VAL A 148 18.47 5.54 2.66
CA VAL A 148 18.55 4.87 1.34
C VAL A 148 18.87 3.39 1.48
N VAL A 149 19.81 3.04 2.36
CA VAL A 149 20.20 1.63 2.60
C VAL A 149 19.06 0.84 3.25
N ILE A 150 18.41 1.41 4.27
CA ILE A 150 17.40 0.69 5.06
C ILE A 150 16.05 0.64 4.34
N MET A 151 15.62 1.74 3.74
CA MET A 151 14.29 1.88 3.16
C MET A 151 14.32 1.44 1.68
N PRO A 152 14.68 2.25 0.66
CA PRO A 152 14.67 1.80 -0.73
C PRO A 152 15.41 0.49 -1.02
N ILE A 153 16.60 0.27 -0.46
CA ILE A 153 17.39 -0.92 -0.82
C ILE A 153 16.90 -2.15 -0.05
N ALA A 154 16.96 -2.15 1.28
CA ALA A 154 16.63 -3.34 2.06
C ALA A 154 15.12 -3.65 2.04
N LEU A 155 14.25 -2.64 2.17
CA LEU A 155 12.80 -2.86 2.15
C LEU A 155 12.34 -3.34 0.77
N MET A 156 12.77 -2.72 -0.34
CA MET A 156 12.34 -3.19 -1.66
C MET A 156 12.82 -4.59 -1.99
N ASN A 157 14.08 -4.92 -1.65
CA ASN A 157 14.59 -6.28 -1.84
C ASN A 157 13.80 -7.30 -1.02
N LEU A 158 13.39 -6.94 0.21
CA LEU A 158 12.54 -7.78 1.04
C LEU A 158 11.13 -7.94 0.43
N LEU A 159 10.51 -6.86 -0.04
CA LEU A 159 9.19 -6.91 -0.67
C LEU A 159 9.20 -7.77 -1.93
N ILE A 160 10.24 -7.63 -2.78
CA ILE A 160 10.44 -8.46 -3.97
C ILE A 160 10.62 -9.93 -3.57
N GLY A 161 11.49 -10.22 -2.59
CA GLY A 161 11.74 -11.58 -2.13
C GLY A 161 10.48 -12.27 -1.60
N ILE A 162 9.66 -11.56 -0.83
CA ILE A 162 8.39 -12.08 -0.32
C ILE A 162 7.38 -12.28 -1.46
N ALA A 163 7.26 -11.32 -2.37
CA ALA A 163 6.35 -11.43 -3.50
C ALA A 163 6.67 -12.65 -4.38
N VAL A 164 7.95 -12.89 -4.67
CA VAL A 164 8.40 -14.07 -5.42
C VAL A 164 8.09 -15.35 -4.65
N GLY A 165 8.39 -15.41 -3.35
CA GLY A 165 8.09 -16.57 -2.52
C GLY A 165 6.60 -16.91 -2.43
N ASP A 166 5.73 -15.89 -2.34
CA ASP A 166 4.27 -16.07 -2.32
C ASP A 166 3.76 -16.62 -3.66
N ILE A 167 4.27 -16.10 -4.78
CA ILE A 167 3.89 -16.56 -6.13
C ILE A 167 4.33 -18.00 -6.37
N GLU A 168 5.56 -18.37 -5.98
CA GLU A 168 6.07 -19.74 -6.09
C GLU A 168 5.23 -20.71 -5.25
N GLY A 169 4.88 -20.34 -4.02
CA GLY A 169 4.04 -21.16 -3.15
C GLY A 169 2.67 -21.48 -3.77
N ILE A 170 1.99 -20.46 -4.33
CA ILE A 170 0.68 -20.62 -4.97
C ILE A 170 0.77 -21.48 -6.23
N THR A 171 1.81 -21.29 -7.04
CA THR A 171 2.00 -22.04 -8.28
C THR A 171 2.21 -23.52 -7.99
N ARG A 172 3.04 -23.84 -7.00
CA ARG A 172 3.28 -25.23 -6.57
C ARG A 172 2.02 -25.89 -6.04
N ASP A 173 1.21 -25.18 -5.25
CA ASP A 173 -0.05 -25.71 -4.73
C ASP A 173 -1.04 -26.02 -5.87
N ALA A 174 -1.11 -25.17 -6.89
CA ALA A 174 -1.93 -25.40 -8.08
C ALA A 174 -1.46 -26.63 -8.89
N GLU A 175 -0.14 -26.80 -9.07
CA GLU A 175 0.44 -27.97 -9.73
C GLU A 175 0.12 -29.28 -8.99
N LEU A 176 0.21 -29.28 -7.66
CA LEU A 176 -0.12 -30.44 -6.84
C LEU A 176 -1.60 -30.82 -6.95
N GLN A 177 -2.51 -29.85 -6.97
CA GLN A 177 -3.94 -30.09 -7.19
C GLN A 177 -4.20 -30.71 -8.56
N LEU A 178 -3.52 -30.22 -9.61
CA LEU A 178 -3.63 -30.78 -10.96
C LEU A 178 -3.10 -32.22 -11.04
N LEU A 179 -1.99 -32.52 -10.36
CA LEU A 179 -1.45 -33.88 -10.30
C LEU A 179 -2.40 -34.83 -9.54
N ALA A 180 -2.98 -34.40 -8.43
CA ALA A 180 -3.95 -35.20 -7.67
C ALA A 180 -5.17 -35.59 -8.52
N ILE A 181 -5.69 -34.65 -9.31
CA ILE A 181 -6.80 -34.91 -10.24
C ILE A 181 -6.40 -35.92 -11.33
N LYS A 182 -5.17 -35.87 -11.84
CA LYS A 182 -4.67 -36.79 -12.86
C LYS A 182 -4.43 -38.22 -12.35
N VAL A 183 -4.08 -38.40 -11.08
CA VAL A 183 -3.84 -39.74 -10.48
C VAL A 183 -5.15 -40.43 -10.10
N LEU A 184 -6.21 -39.65 -9.85
CA LEU A 184 -7.57 -40.15 -9.55
C LEU A 184 -8.34 -40.62 -10.79
N HIS A 185 -7.82 -40.39 -12.00
CA HIS A 185 -8.39 -40.78 -13.28
C HIS A 185 -7.53 -41.87 -13.95
#